data_AF-A0A1V5JSU1-F1
#
_entry.id   AF-A0A1V5JSU1-F1
#
_cell.length_a   1.000
_cell.length_b   1.000
_cell.length_c   1.000
_cell.angle_alpha   90.00
_cell.angle_beta   90.00
_cell.angle_gamma   90.00
#
_symmetry.space_group_name_H-M   'P 1'
#
loop_
_entity.id
_entity.type
_entity.pdbx_description
1 polymer ?
#
loop_
_entity_poly.entity_id
_entity_poly.type
_entity_poly.pdbx_seq_one_letter_code
_entity_poly.pdbx_strand_id
1 'polypeptide(L)'
;MDTNPQSPDWWRLPALAAWIPLLAAGLVPDAAFVLLREAGRVTTITALVNNSWLVTFALSAYVGSFIAFRCREGGDSGAEAGDKGVQAGLLGLVAFMPFPLQDPSDLLRIPSPELRWLLLATLASKGILWLYLASLLLRYYLGGSAEVFRRMPTFLSGGRRRVPEAPPAPESKETKNSGKGGSSSADGGC
;
A
#
# COMPACT_ATOMS: atom_id res chain seq x y z
N MET A 1 18.62 -15.49 -16.69
CA MET A 1 17.40 -15.38 -17.52
C MET A 1 16.71 -16.71 -17.36
N ASP A 2 15.90 -16.84 -16.31
CA ASP A 2 15.18 -18.07 -16.01
C ASP A 2 13.69 -17.79 -16.22
N THR A 3 13.24 -18.02 -17.45
CA THR A 3 11.82 -18.09 -17.79
C THR A 3 11.29 -19.41 -17.27
N ASN A 4 11.01 -19.49 -15.97
CA ASN A 4 10.16 -20.54 -15.44
C ASN A 4 8.76 -20.32 -16.03
N PRO A 5 8.20 -21.24 -16.83
CA PRO A 5 6.84 -21.09 -17.33
C PRO A 5 5.92 -21.03 -16.11
N GLN A 6 5.25 -19.89 -15.91
CA GLN A 6 4.23 -19.73 -14.89
C GLN A 6 3.19 -20.84 -15.10
N SER A 7 3.22 -21.87 -14.25
CA SER A 7 2.13 -22.83 -14.17
C SER A 7 0.82 -22.06 -14.02
N PRO A 8 -0.27 -22.44 -14.70
CA PRO A 8 -1.54 -21.79 -14.54
C PRO A 8 -1.95 -21.87 -13.07
N ASP A 9 -1.79 -20.77 -12.33
CA ASP A 9 -2.17 -20.69 -10.93
C ASP A 9 -3.70 -20.68 -10.86
N TRP A 10 -4.30 -21.87 -10.96
CA TRP A 10 -5.73 -22.15 -10.86
C TRP A 10 -6.35 -21.59 -9.57
N TRP A 11 -5.54 -21.35 -8.54
CA TRP A 11 -5.92 -20.71 -7.29
C TRP A 11 -6.27 -19.22 -7.41
N ARG A 12 -5.86 -18.54 -8.49
CA ARG A 12 -6.07 -17.11 -8.67
C ARG A 12 -7.51 -16.72 -8.85
N LEU A 13 -8.28 -17.52 -9.60
CA LEU A 13 -9.69 -17.24 -9.87
C LEU A 13 -10.54 -17.38 -8.60
N PRO A 14 -10.42 -18.46 -7.79
CA PRO A 14 -11.07 -18.54 -6.48
C PRO A 14 -10.66 -17.41 -5.55
N ALA A 15 -9.36 -17.07 -5.50
CA ALA A 15 -8.88 -16.00 -4.65
C ALA A 15 -9.44 -14.63 -5.08
N LEU A 16 -9.50 -14.34 -6.38
CA LEU A 16 -10.14 -13.13 -6.91
C LEU A 16 -11.64 -13.12 -6.60
N ALA A 17 -12.32 -14.24 -6.75
CA ALA A 17 -13.74 -14.37 -6.40
C ALA A 17 -13.99 -14.09 -4.91
N ALA A 18 -13.08 -14.51 -4.02
CA ALA A 18 -13.15 -14.20 -2.60
C ALA A 18 -12.93 -12.70 -2.29
N TRP A 19 -12.24 -11.95 -3.15
CA TRP A 19 -12.10 -10.50 -3.01
C TRP A 19 -13.36 -9.72 -3.39
N ILE A 20 -14.22 -10.26 -4.27
CA ILE A 20 -15.47 -9.60 -4.68
C ILE A 20 -16.36 -9.24 -3.47
N PRO A 21 -16.72 -10.17 -2.57
CA PRO A 21 -17.55 -9.83 -1.42
C PRO A 21 -16.84 -8.87 -0.45
N LEU A 22 -15.50 -8.95 -0.31
CA LEU A 22 -14.74 -8.02 0.53
C LEU A 22 -14.76 -6.59 -0.03
N LEU A 23 -14.58 -6.44 -1.34
CA LEU A 23 -14.66 -5.14 -2.01
C LEU A 23 -16.09 -4.59 -1.99
N ALA A 24 -17.09 -5.43 -2.20
CA ALA A 24 -18.50 -5.05 -2.07
C ALA A 24 -18.82 -4.59 -0.64
N ALA A 25 -18.33 -5.30 0.37
CA ALA A 25 -18.49 -4.92 1.76
C ALA A 25 -17.81 -3.58 2.08
N GLY A 26 -16.65 -3.30 1.48
CA GLY A 26 -16.00 -1.99 1.61
C GLY A 26 -16.73 -0.86 0.88
N LEU A 27 -17.43 -1.16 -0.22
CA LEU A 27 -18.19 -0.15 -0.96
C LEU A 27 -19.38 0.36 -0.12
N VAL A 28 -20.09 -0.56 0.54
CA VAL A 28 -21.28 -0.28 1.36
C VAL A 28 -21.13 -0.93 2.75
N PRO A 29 -20.28 -0.37 3.63
CA PRO A 29 -19.94 -0.99 4.92
C PRO A 29 -21.12 -1.09 5.88
N ASP A 30 -22.10 -0.18 5.79
CA ASP A 30 -23.32 -0.22 6.60
C ASP A 30 -24.20 -1.43 6.26
N ALA A 31 -24.43 -1.67 4.96
CA ALA A 31 -25.18 -2.85 4.51
C ALA A 31 -24.44 -4.15 4.84
N ALA A 32 -23.12 -4.17 4.64
CA ALA A 32 -22.29 -5.31 5.02
C ALA A 32 -22.36 -5.61 6.52
N PHE A 33 -22.33 -4.56 7.35
CA PHE A 33 -22.47 -4.68 8.78
C PHE A 33 -23.82 -5.29 9.18
N VAL A 34 -24.93 -4.80 8.60
CA VAL A 34 -26.27 -5.35 8.85
C VAL A 34 -26.36 -6.81 8.44
N LEU A 35 -25.84 -7.18 7.27
CA LEU A 35 -25.83 -8.56 6.79
C LEU A 35 -25.00 -9.48 7.70
N LEU A 36 -23.80 -9.06 8.10
CA LEU A 36 -22.95 -9.80 9.04
C LEU A 36 -23.65 -10.00 10.39
N ARG A 37 -24.35 -8.97 10.86
CA ARG A 37 -25.12 -9.01 12.10
C ARG A 37 -26.28 -10.00 12.03
N GLU A 38 -27.04 -9.98 10.93
CA GLU A 38 -28.15 -10.90 10.69
C GLU A 38 -27.66 -12.35 10.57
N ALA A 39 -26.60 -12.57 9.80
CA ALA A 39 -25.98 -13.88 9.64
C ALA A 39 -25.42 -14.44 10.96
N GLY A 40 -24.82 -13.59 11.78
CA GLY A 40 -24.26 -13.95 13.08
C GLY A 40 -25.29 -14.15 14.19
N ARG A 41 -26.58 -13.85 13.95
CA ARG A 41 -27.66 -13.87 14.95
C ARG A 41 -27.28 -13.18 16.27
N VAL A 42 -26.47 -12.12 16.20
CA VAL A 42 -25.93 -11.45 17.39
C VAL A 42 -27.03 -10.61 18.04
N THR A 43 -27.48 -11.03 19.23
CA THR A 43 -28.48 -10.31 20.03
C THR A 43 -28.05 -8.89 20.36
N THR A 44 -29.03 -7.98 20.42
CA THR A 44 -28.93 -6.51 20.58
C THR A 44 -28.33 -6.04 21.91
N ILE A 45 -27.07 -6.39 22.17
CA ILE A 45 -26.28 -5.70 23.18
C ILE A 45 -25.58 -4.53 22.48
N THR A 46 -25.81 -3.31 22.95
CA THR A 46 -25.13 -2.07 22.55
C THR A 46 -23.65 -2.15 22.94
N ALA A 47 -22.90 -2.97 22.22
CA ALA A 47 -21.46 -3.08 22.35
C ALA A 47 -20.79 -2.20 21.28
N LEU A 48 -19.57 -1.73 21.58
CA LEU A 48 -18.74 -0.89 20.70
C LEU A 48 -18.57 -1.47 19.27
N VAL A 49 -18.76 -2.80 19.14
CA VAL A 49 -18.77 -3.57 17.89
C VAL A 49 -19.98 -3.28 16.99
N ASN A 50 -20.97 -2.50 17.44
CA ASN A 50 -22.16 -2.14 16.67
C ASN A 50 -21.94 -0.90 15.80
N ASN A 51 -20.86 -0.88 15.02
CA ASN A 51 -20.49 0.27 14.20
C ASN A 51 -19.88 -0.19 12.86
N SER A 52 -20.41 0.33 11.74
CA SER A 52 -19.92 0.06 10.38
C SER A 52 -18.48 0.51 10.14
N TRP A 53 -17.97 1.43 10.97
CA TRP A 53 -16.55 1.77 11.01
C TRP A 53 -15.66 0.57 11.31
N LEU A 54 -16.12 -0.44 12.07
CA LEU A 54 -15.36 -1.65 12.34
C LEU A 54 -15.04 -2.41 11.04
N VAL A 55 -16.01 -2.52 10.13
CA VAL A 55 -15.84 -3.15 8.82
C VAL A 55 -14.81 -2.39 8.00
N THR A 56 -14.88 -1.05 8.03
CA THR A 56 -13.94 -0.16 7.36
C THR A 56 -12.51 -0.38 7.85
N PHE A 57 -12.29 -0.35 9.18
CA PHE A 57 -10.97 -0.55 9.78
C PHE A 57 -10.43 -1.95 9.49
N ALA A 58 -11.27 -2.98 9.61
CA ALA A 58 -10.87 -4.36 9.35
C ALA A 58 -10.46 -4.58 7.88
N LEU A 59 -11.27 -4.11 6.92
CA LEU A 59 -10.96 -4.23 5.49
C LEU A 59 -9.75 -3.41 5.09
N SER A 60 -9.63 -2.19 5.62
CA SER A 60 -8.46 -1.33 5.41
C SER A 60 -7.17 -1.99 5.90
N ALA A 61 -7.17 -2.48 7.15
CA ALA A 61 -6.02 -3.18 7.74
C ALA A 61 -5.68 -4.45 6.96
N TYR A 62 -6.69 -5.21 6.52
CA TYR A 62 -6.51 -6.41 5.73
C TYR A 62 -5.88 -6.11 4.37
N VAL A 63 -6.39 -5.12 3.63
CA VAL A 63 -5.83 -4.70 2.34
C VAL A 63 -4.40 -4.19 2.49
N GLY A 64 -4.13 -3.35 3.50
CA GLY A 64 -2.78 -2.85 3.77
C GLY A 64 -1.79 -3.97 4.10
N SER A 65 -2.20 -4.91 4.96
CA SER A 65 -1.38 -6.07 5.32
C SER A 65 -1.14 -7.00 4.14
N PHE A 66 -2.16 -7.25 3.32
CA PHE A 66 -2.04 -8.05 2.12
C PHE A 66 -1.03 -7.45 1.14
N ILE A 67 -1.10 -6.15 0.88
CA ILE A 67 -0.17 -5.46 -0.03
C ILE A 67 1.25 -5.48 0.54
N ALA A 68 1.44 -5.22 1.84
CA ALA A 68 2.76 -5.34 2.47
C ALA A 68 3.35 -6.74 2.31
N PHE A 69 2.54 -7.78 2.53
CA PHE A 69 2.99 -9.16 2.39
C PHE A 69 3.39 -9.49 0.95
N ARG A 70 2.59 -9.08 -0.04
CA ARG A 70 2.91 -9.29 -1.46
C ARG A 70 4.13 -8.50 -1.93
N CYS A 71 4.36 -7.30 -1.41
CA CYS A 71 5.58 -6.55 -1.69
C CYS A 71 6.83 -7.27 -1.14
N ARG A 72 6.73 -7.85 0.07
CA ARG A 72 7.84 -8.64 0.66
C ARG A 72 8.15 -9.88 -0.14
N GLU A 73 7.13 -10.64 -0.56
CA GLU A 73 7.30 -11.79 -1.46
C GLU A 73 7.89 -11.38 -2.81
N GLY A 74 7.56 -10.18 -3.29
CA GLY A 74 8.12 -9.59 -4.51
C GLY A 74 9.57 -9.10 -4.39
N GLY A 75 10.19 -9.18 -3.20
CA GLY A 75 11.58 -8.80 -2.97
C GLY A 75 11.82 -7.35 -2.55
N ASP A 76 10.77 -6.60 -2.18
CA ASP A 76 10.95 -5.27 -1.57
C ASP A 76 11.50 -5.39 -0.14
N SER A 77 12.25 -4.37 0.30
CA SER A 77 12.75 -4.33 1.67
C SER A 77 11.59 -4.31 2.69
N GLY A 78 11.80 -4.90 3.87
CA GLY A 78 10.74 -5.03 4.88
C GLY A 78 10.10 -3.70 5.31
N ALA A 79 10.87 -2.60 5.26
CA ALA A 79 10.40 -1.26 5.54
C ALA A 79 9.63 -0.64 4.37
N GLU A 80 10.13 -0.75 3.14
CA GLU A 80 9.45 -0.22 1.95
C GLU A 80 8.12 -0.93 1.69
N ALA A 81 8.08 -2.25 1.88
CA ALA A 81 6.85 -3.01 1.83
C ALA A 81 5.86 -2.60 2.93
N GLY A 82 6.37 -2.25 4.12
CA GLY A 82 5.59 -1.69 5.22
C GLY A 82 4.95 -0.35 4.84
N ASP A 83 5.74 0.58 4.30
CA ASP A 83 5.26 1.89 3.85
C ASP A 83 4.14 1.76 2.80
N LYS A 84 4.33 0.87 1.80
CA LYS A 84 3.32 0.57 0.77
C LYS A 84 2.04 0.02 1.38
N GLY A 85 2.16 -0.89 2.35
CA GLY A 85 1.01 -1.45 3.05
C GLY A 85 0.25 -0.43 3.89
N VAL A 86 0.97 0.43 4.63
CA VAL A 86 0.36 1.52 5.42
C VAL A 86 -0.35 2.49 4.49
N GLN A 87 0.29 2.90 3.40
CA GLN A 87 -0.34 3.77 2.40
C GLN A 87 -1.60 3.14 1.82
N ALA A 88 -1.56 1.85 1.47
CA ALA A 88 -2.74 1.16 0.95
C ALA A 88 -3.85 1.01 1.99
N GLY A 89 -3.50 0.81 3.27
CA GLY A 89 -4.46 0.84 4.37
C GLY A 89 -5.13 2.22 4.50
N LEU A 90 -4.36 3.31 4.46
CA LEU A 90 -4.90 4.67 4.50
C LEU A 90 -5.84 4.95 3.31
N LEU A 91 -5.44 4.54 2.10
CA LEU A 91 -6.34 4.60 0.94
C LEU A 91 -7.60 3.76 1.15
N GLY A 92 -7.46 2.58 1.75
CA GLY A 92 -8.56 1.72 2.16
C GLY A 92 -9.52 2.37 3.16
N LEU A 93 -9.02 3.16 4.12
CA LEU A 93 -9.90 3.86 5.07
C LEU A 93 -10.85 4.82 4.35
N VAL A 94 -10.33 5.60 3.40
CA VAL A 94 -11.12 6.54 2.62
C VAL A 94 -12.03 5.80 1.63
N ALA A 95 -11.50 4.77 0.95
CA ALA A 95 -12.27 3.95 0.01
C ALA A 95 -13.43 3.21 0.69
N PHE A 96 -13.26 2.80 1.95
CA PHE A 96 -14.21 1.98 2.66
C PHE A 96 -15.02 2.74 3.71
N MET A 97 -14.81 4.04 3.90
CA MET A 97 -15.52 4.80 4.94
C MET A 97 -17.05 4.72 4.78
N PRO A 98 -17.81 4.62 5.88
CA PRO A 98 -19.27 4.68 5.82
C PRO A 98 -19.69 6.08 5.39
N PHE A 99 -20.75 6.14 4.58
CA PHE A 99 -21.26 7.40 4.07
C PHE A 99 -22.66 7.64 4.65
N PRO A 100 -22.94 8.81 5.23
CA PRO A 100 -24.14 9.04 6.03
C PRO A 100 -25.45 9.12 5.22
N LEU A 101 -25.40 8.99 3.89
CA LEU A 101 -26.59 9.04 3.05
C LEU A 101 -27.15 7.64 2.87
N GLN A 102 -28.35 7.42 3.42
CA GLN A 102 -29.10 6.19 3.24
C GLN A 102 -29.75 6.16 1.85
N ASP A 103 -30.29 7.30 1.40
CA ASP A 103 -30.89 7.44 0.09
C ASP A 103 -30.22 8.53 -0.77
N PRO A 104 -30.04 8.31 -2.09
CA PRO A 104 -29.56 9.34 -3.01
C PRO A 104 -30.43 10.60 -3.01
N SER A 105 -31.72 10.47 -2.68
CA SER A 105 -32.66 11.58 -2.56
C SER A 105 -32.36 12.52 -1.39
N ASP A 106 -31.67 12.06 -0.35
CA ASP A 106 -31.30 12.91 0.78
C ASP A 106 -30.29 13.98 0.37
N LEU A 107 -29.49 13.70 -0.65
CA LEU A 107 -28.56 14.65 -1.26
C LEU A 107 -29.29 15.87 -1.87
N LEU A 108 -30.51 15.66 -2.40
CA LEU A 108 -31.36 16.71 -2.95
C LEU A 108 -32.11 17.52 -1.87
N ARG A 109 -32.22 16.98 -0.64
CA ARG A 109 -32.90 17.64 0.48
C ARG A 109 -32.02 18.64 1.23
N ILE A 110 -30.69 18.54 1.10
CA ILE A 110 -29.75 19.42 1.79
C ILE A 110 -29.85 20.84 1.22
N PRO A 111 -30.30 21.87 1.94
CA PRO A 111 -30.55 23.18 1.34
C PRO A 111 -29.28 23.95 0.94
N SER A 112 -28.11 23.60 1.51
CA SER A 112 -26.85 24.29 1.25
C SER A 112 -26.09 23.68 0.05
N PRO A 113 -25.82 24.47 -1.01
CA PRO A 113 -25.13 23.96 -2.20
C PRO A 113 -23.67 23.57 -1.92
N GLU A 114 -22.97 24.31 -1.06
CA GLU A 114 -21.58 24.00 -0.66
C GLU A 114 -21.45 22.62 -0.01
N LEU A 115 -22.40 22.26 0.87
CA LEU A 115 -22.41 20.97 1.53
C LEU A 115 -22.71 19.83 0.55
N ARG A 116 -23.58 20.06 -0.44
CA ARG A 116 -23.82 19.08 -1.51
C ARG A 116 -22.57 18.82 -2.33
N TRP A 117 -21.84 19.87 -2.73
CA TRP A 117 -20.60 19.72 -3.48
C TRP A 117 -19.53 18.97 -2.69
N LEU A 118 -19.39 19.27 -1.39
CA LEU A 118 -18.48 18.53 -0.51
C LEU A 118 -18.84 17.05 -0.39
N LEU A 119 -20.13 16.73 -0.25
CA LEU A 119 -20.59 15.34 -0.19
C LEU A 119 -20.36 14.61 -1.50
N LEU A 120 -20.66 15.23 -2.64
CA LEU A 120 -20.38 14.67 -3.96
C LEU A 120 -18.89 14.46 -4.19
N ALA A 121 -18.05 15.42 -3.81
CA ALA A 121 -16.60 15.30 -3.91
C ALA A 121 -16.07 14.15 -3.03
N THR A 122 -16.64 13.97 -1.84
CA THR A 122 -16.28 12.86 -0.94
C THR A 122 -16.73 11.50 -1.49
N LEU A 123 -17.93 11.43 -2.06
CA LEU A 123 -18.44 10.21 -2.69
C LEU A 123 -17.63 9.85 -3.93
N ALA A 124 -17.28 10.85 -4.76
CA ALA A 124 -16.45 10.67 -5.94
C ALA A 124 -15.03 10.21 -5.55
N SER A 125 -14.41 10.83 -4.55
CA SER A 125 -13.07 10.44 -4.09
C SER A 125 -13.08 9.00 -3.54
N LYS A 126 -14.05 8.64 -2.70
CA LYS A 126 -14.27 7.26 -2.23
C LYS A 126 -14.36 6.29 -3.41
N GLY A 127 -15.20 6.58 -4.40
CA GLY A 127 -15.37 5.75 -5.60
C GLY A 127 -14.09 5.58 -6.40
N ILE A 128 -13.33 6.67 -6.60
CA ILE A 128 -12.04 6.64 -7.31
C ILE A 128 -11.03 5.78 -6.56
N LEU A 129 -10.91 5.95 -5.24
CA LEU A 129 -9.96 5.16 -4.44
C LEU A 129 -10.37 3.68 -4.37
N TRP A 130 -11.67 3.39 -4.29
CA TRP A 130 -12.18 2.03 -4.35
C TRP A 130 -11.85 1.36 -5.69
N LEU A 131 -12.10 2.05 -6.81
CA LEU A 131 -11.76 1.57 -8.15
C LEU A 131 -10.25 1.37 -8.32
N TYR A 132 -9.45 2.27 -7.75
CA TYR A 132 -8.00 2.15 -7.74
C TYR A 132 -7.56 0.86 -7.04
N LEU A 133 -8.02 0.59 -5.81
CA LEU A 133 -7.69 -0.63 -5.07
C LEU A 133 -8.20 -1.89 -5.77
N ALA A 134 -9.43 -1.86 -6.30
CA ALA A 134 -9.98 -2.97 -7.08
C ALA A 134 -9.15 -3.24 -8.34
N SER A 135 -8.70 -2.20 -9.03
CA SER A 135 -7.87 -2.33 -10.23
C SER A 135 -6.49 -2.91 -9.93
N LEU A 136 -5.88 -2.57 -8.78
CA LEU A 136 -4.61 -3.16 -8.34
C LEU A 136 -4.75 -4.65 -8.09
N LEU A 137 -5.80 -5.06 -7.36
CA LEU A 137 -6.10 -6.47 -7.11
C LEU A 137 -6.38 -7.22 -8.42
N LEU A 138 -7.18 -6.64 -9.30
CA LEU A 138 -7.50 -7.25 -10.60
C LEU A 138 -6.24 -7.45 -11.45
N ARG A 139 -5.36 -6.44 -11.54
CA ARG A 139 -4.07 -6.53 -12.24
C ARG A 139 -3.15 -7.55 -11.62
N TYR A 140 -3.14 -7.69 -10.30
CA TYR A 140 -2.33 -8.70 -9.62
C TYR A 140 -2.79 -10.13 -9.96
N TYR A 141 -4.10 -10.41 -9.89
CA TYR A 141 -4.65 -11.74 -10.15
C TYR A 141 -4.72 -12.09 -11.64
N LEU A 142 -4.92 -11.12 -12.55
CA LEU A 142 -4.84 -11.36 -14.00
C LEU A 142 -3.38 -11.41 -14.50
N GLY A 143 -2.53 -10.51 -13.99
CA GLY A 143 -1.21 -10.22 -14.56
C GLY A 143 -0.03 -10.99 -13.99
N GLY A 144 -0.22 -11.82 -12.96
CA GLY A 144 0.87 -12.75 -12.56
C GLY A 144 1.80 -12.23 -11.48
N SER A 145 1.86 -10.92 -11.29
CA SER A 145 3.10 -10.33 -10.82
C SER A 145 2.90 -9.45 -9.60
N ALA A 146 3.66 -9.75 -8.55
CA ALA A 146 3.85 -8.88 -7.38
C ALA A 146 4.43 -7.51 -7.77
N GLU A 147 5.01 -7.39 -8.96
CA GLU A 147 5.50 -6.14 -9.56
C GLU A 147 4.45 -5.03 -9.60
N VAL A 148 3.16 -5.38 -9.69
CA VAL A 148 2.05 -4.41 -9.64
C VAL A 148 2.08 -3.60 -8.33
N PHE A 149 2.37 -4.25 -7.21
CA PHE A 149 2.47 -3.60 -5.91
C PHE A 149 3.82 -2.92 -5.72
N ARG A 150 4.90 -3.48 -6.29
CA ARG A 150 6.23 -2.86 -6.23
C ARG A 150 6.28 -1.51 -6.92
N ARG A 151 5.57 -1.37 -8.05
CA ARG A 151 5.47 -0.12 -8.82
C ARG A 151 4.53 0.93 -8.21
N MET A 152 3.89 0.62 -7.08
CA MET A 152 3.05 1.58 -6.38
C MET A 152 3.92 2.75 -5.87
N PRO A 153 3.61 4.01 -6.25
CA PRO A 153 4.37 5.15 -5.76
C PRO A 153 4.14 5.31 -4.27
N THR A 154 5.23 5.30 -3.50
CA THR A 154 5.21 5.53 -2.05
C THR A 154 5.38 7.01 -1.73
N PHE A 155 4.38 7.63 -1.11
CA PHE A 155 4.51 9.01 -0.61
C PHE A 155 5.25 9.07 0.74
N LEU A 156 5.29 7.95 1.48
CA LEU A 156 5.90 7.85 2.80
C LEU A 156 7.43 7.62 2.75
N SER A 157 7.96 7.05 1.67
CA SER A 157 9.38 6.65 1.56
C SER A 157 10.30 7.76 1.02
N GLY A 158 9.82 9.01 0.95
CA GLY A 158 10.56 10.18 0.43
C GLY A 158 11.89 10.49 1.14
N GLY A 159 12.19 9.85 2.28
CA GLY A 159 13.45 9.99 3.01
C GLY A 159 14.43 8.82 2.89
N ARG A 160 14.08 7.71 2.21
CA ARG A 160 14.92 6.49 2.10
C ARG A 160 15.28 6.12 0.67
N ARG A 161 15.45 7.12 -0.19
CA ARG A 161 16.08 6.89 -1.50
C ARG A 161 17.48 6.36 -1.22
N ARG A 162 17.73 5.10 -1.57
CA ARG A 162 19.07 4.49 -1.51
C ARG A 162 20.07 5.47 -2.09
N VAL A 163 20.98 5.98 -1.27
CA VAL A 163 22.24 6.51 -1.77
C VAL A 163 22.84 5.35 -2.58
N PRO A 164 23.10 5.53 -3.89
CA PRO A 164 23.82 4.52 -4.64
C PRO A 164 25.12 4.28 -3.91
N GLU A 165 25.33 3.04 -3.46
CA GLU A 165 26.59 2.58 -2.89
C GLU A 165 27.69 3.00 -3.87
N ALA A 166 28.55 3.93 -3.42
CA ALA A 166 29.64 4.44 -4.22
C ALA A 166 30.49 3.23 -4.68
N PRO A 167 30.90 3.17 -5.96
CA PRO A 167 31.66 2.04 -6.46
C PRO A 167 32.92 1.83 -5.62
N PRO A 168 33.34 0.58 -5.36
CA PRO A 168 34.49 0.29 -4.51
C PRO A 168 35.71 0.99 -5.09
N ALA A 169 36.42 1.73 -4.23
CA ALA A 169 37.68 2.36 -4.59
C ALA A 169 38.63 1.28 -5.15
N PRO A 170 39.23 1.49 -6.34
CA PRO A 170 40.14 0.50 -6.90
C PRO A 170 41.39 0.40 -6.01
N GLU A 171 41.74 -0.83 -5.64
CA GLU A 171 43.03 -1.18 -5.07
C GLU A 171 44.17 -0.56 -5.89
N SER A 172 44.87 0.44 -5.36
CA SER A 172 46.13 0.87 -5.92
C SER A 172 47.20 -0.11 -5.47
N LYS A 173 47.48 -1.09 -6.32
CA LYS A 173 48.65 -1.98 -6.24
C LYS A 173 49.93 -1.15 -6.14
N GLU A 174 50.86 -1.65 -5.32
CA GLU A 174 52.26 -1.23 -5.26
C GLU A 174 52.87 -0.99 -6.64
N THR A 175 53.55 0.15 -6.79
CA THR A 175 54.68 0.22 -7.71
C THR A 175 55.87 0.84 -6.97
N LYS A 176 56.78 -0.05 -6.59
CA LYS A 176 58.10 0.23 -6.02
C LYS A 176 59.09 0.46 -7.17
N ASN A 177 59.72 1.63 -7.23
CA ASN A 177 61.03 1.95 -7.85
C ASN A 177 61.09 3.46 -8.07
N SER A 178 62.21 4.18 -8.03
CA SER A 178 63.59 4.00 -7.59
C SER A 178 64.18 5.40 -7.81
N GLY A 179 64.76 6.02 -6.79
CA GLY A 179 65.20 7.42 -6.86
C GLY A 179 66.18 7.76 -5.75
N LYS A 180 67.36 7.20 -5.86
CA LYS A 180 68.56 7.38 -5.02
C LYS A 180 69.11 8.81 -5.18
N GLY A 181 69.45 9.47 -4.07
CA GLY A 181 70.29 10.69 -4.08
C GLY A 181 70.29 11.41 -2.74
N GLY A 182 71.29 11.14 -1.89
CA GLY A 182 71.57 11.92 -0.68
C GLY A 182 72.72 12.91 -0.86
N SER A 183 72.68 14.03 -0.14
CA SER A 183 73.80 14.86 0.34
C SER A 183 73.21 15.90 1.32
N SER A 184 73.49 15.84 2.62
CA SER A 184 74.63 16.43 3.37
C SER A 184 74.49 17.93 3.70
N SER A 185 74.89 18.24 4.95
CA SER A 185 75.22 19.54 5.58
C SER A 185 74.03 20.29 6.20
N ALA A 186 73.87 20.27 7.53
CA ALA A 186 74.62 20.97 8.59
C ALA A 186 74.16 22.42 8.75
N ASP A 187 73.56 22.73 9.91
CA ASP A 187 73.85 23.96 10.64
C ASP A 187 73.39 23.82 12.09
N GLY A 188 74.34 24.02 13.00
CA GLY A 188 74.11 24.22 14.42
C GLY A 188 73.96 25.70 14.73
N GLY A 189 73.30 26.02 15.84
CA GLY A 189 73.21 27.37 16.36
C GLY A 189 72.71 27.33 17.79
N CYS A 190 73.59 27.77 18.69
CA CYS A 190 73.55 27.81 20.15
C CYS A 190 72.22 28.17 20.82
#